data_AF-A0A0X3SEB8-F1
#
_entry.id   AF-A0A0X3SEB8-F1
#
_cell.length_a   1.000
_cell.length_b   1.000
_cell.length_c   1.000
_cell.angle_alpha   90.00
_cell.angle_beta   90.00
_cell.angle_gamma   90.00
#
_symmetry.space_group_name_H-M   'P 1'
#
loop_
_entity.id
_entity.type
_entity.pdbx_description
1 polymer ?
#
loop_
_entity_poly.entity_id
_entity_poly.type
_entity_poly.pdbx_seq_one_letter_code
_entity_poly.pdbx_strand_id
1 'polypeptide(L)'
;MSGESFNWHEFLGRWQEEWIPREDEDDAQSAVPLGRPGAGKAAIVAAEERLGRRLPPSYREFLAVSDGWHVDETAGVYQLGGVEDIGWFRDPHGMTPLYQENLGDDPREEDVLLAGMWRRALQLETDSDMSHALLDPGDSDQNGEWALYVYRGWSGELPDRYPSFRAYMEAKYRGFQADRAGRPGFVNATTRVQDAHVDEGRLLALRGRYEEALPLLEEALSFGRPRSATLLNQLRHLLAPHSAQGYGDLVADARYLPEILPLEAMAPARGEWRLGGDDHWLRMMTARGADQGTAEAVLSAMRDGTHSYAPPGPWGRAVAEARESARWGATDAAWRVLRAALALWEAPGPLLIAPIGLLADPVLGPLITPERGREILATPRAGETGPAPEPAPDLDPPGLAWLTEPAANGQRFDGYRCVWVEGVDPARLTVLIGEEGAELSTPAHRRMMPWRAPNPHEREGVELWEDRAVVSVGRTAEAWAFAFDGNSHRRLDERFLSPAPAASSSGRAVVVWRDPGRSSPRQHPPAFHLSVAEQGEELYAFTVRGTEIQRSGAIPEALDPARLFRPEDSEPDCELRLLEAMHTELGLSLPRFAMTQGRLSTFTTRSWTRAPRAGEGFAYAVFVRRRP
;
A
#
# COMPACT_ATOMS: atom_id res chain seq x y z
N MET A 1 4.21 14.91 33.46
CA MET A 1 3.12 14.34 34.28
C MET A 1 3.77 13.68 35.48
N SER A 2 3.27 13.96 36.68
CA SER A 2 3.72 13.37 37.94
C SER A 2 3.66 11.84 37.86
N GLY A 3 4.81 11.19 38.00
CA GLY A 3 4.91 9.73 37.98
C GLY A 3 4.24 9.13 39.20
N GLU A 4 3.02 8.66 39.04
CA GLU A 4 2.44 7.70 39.97
C GLU A 4 3.30 6.43 39.93
N SER A 5 3.84 6.05 41.08
CA SER A 5 4.56 4.78 41.25
C SER A 5 3.61 3.62 40.92
N PHE A 6 4.06 2.68 40.09
CA PHE A 6 3.27 1.50 39.74
C PHE A 6 2.92 0.67 40.97
N ASN A 7 1.64 0.34 41.15
CA ASN A 7 1.18 -0.40 42.31
C ASN A 7 1.16 -1.91 42.02
N TRP A 8 2.26 -2.59 42.34
CA TRP A 8 2.37 -4.05 42.20
C TRP A 8 1.32 -4.84 42.99
N HIS A 9 0.88 -4.36 44.16
CA HIS A 9 -0.13 -5.06 44.96
C HIS A 9 -1.49 -5.08 44.24
N GLU A 10 -1.90 -3.95 43.67
CA GLU A 10 -3.16 -3.84 42.93
C GLU A 10 -3.08 -4.62 41.62
N PHE A 11 -1.97 -4.54 40.89
CA PHE A 11 -1.78 -5.26 39.63
C PHE A 11 -1.84 -6.78 39.82
N LEU A 12 -1.06 -7.32 40.76
CA LEU A 12 -1.03 -8.76 41.06
C LEU A 12 -2.33 -9.24 41.71
N GLY A 13 -2.93 -8.42 42.59
CA GLY A 13 -4.25 -8.69 43.17
C GLY A 13 -5.33 -8.84 42.10
N ARG A 14 -5.39 -7.91 41.14
CA ARG A 14 -6.30 -8.00 39.99
C ARG A 14 -6.05 -9.25 39.15
N TRP A 15 -4.79 -9.58 38.86
CA TRP A 15 -4.46 -10.79 38.10
C TRP A 15 -4.91 -12.06 38.84
N GLN A 16 -4.68 -12.13 40.16
CA GLN A 16 -5.15 -13.24 40.99
C GLN A 16 -6.69 -13.36 41.00
N GLU A 17 -7.41 -12.24 41.14
CA GLU A 17 -8.88 -12.22 41.16
C GLU A 17 -9.49 -12.66 39.84
N GLU A 18 -8.84 -12.33 38.73
CA GLU A 18 -9.32 -12.64 37.38
C GLU A 18 -8.82 -13.99 36.86
N TRP A 19 -8.01 -14.72 37.64
CA TRP A 19 -7.38 -15.97 37.23
C TRP A 19 -8.39 -17.10 37.00
N ILE A 20 -8.20 -17.81 35.89
CA ILE A 20 -8.92 -19.05 35.58
C ILE A 20 -7.91 -20.06 35.00
N PRO A 21 -7.82 -21.31 35.49
CA PRO A 21 -6.96 -22.35 34.92
C PRO A 21 -7.31 -22.69 33.47
N ARG A 22 -6.43 -23.41 32.76
CA ARG A 22 -6.77 -23.90 31.41
C ARG A 22 -7.81 -25.04 31.44
N GLU A 23 -8.36 -25.43 30.27
CA GLU A 23 -9.45 -26.43 30.21
C GLU A 23 -8.94 -27.86 30.42
N ASP A 24 -7.66 -28.08 30.16
CA ASP A 24 -6.87 -29.29 30.36
C ASP A 24 -6.27 -29.39 31.77
N GLU A 25 -6.50 -28.37 32.61
CA GLU A 25 -6.05 -28.29 33.99
C GLU A 25 -7.23 -28.50 34.96
N ASP A 26 -7.04 -29.34 35.98
CA ASP A 26 -8.09 -29.68 36.95
C ASP A 26 -8.66 -28.42 37.65
N ASP A 27 -9.98 -28.37 37.84
CA ASP A 27 -10.70 -27.28 38.54
C ASP A 27 -10.12 -26.92 39.93
N ALA A 28 -9.39 -27.85 40.56
CA ALA A 28 -8.71 -27.67 41.84
C ALA A 28 -7.55 -26.64 41.80
N GLN A 29 -7.02 -26.32 40.61
CA GLN A 29 -5.95 -25.32 40.44
C GLN A 29 -6.45 -23.86 40.50
N SER A 30 -7.77 -23.64 40.42
CA SER A 30 -8.38 -22.31 40.51
C SER A 30 -8.23 -21.63 41.89
N ALA A 31 -7.96 -22.42 42.95
CA ALA A 31 -7.83 -21.94 44.32
C ALA A 31 -6.36 -21.75 44.77
N VAL A 32 -5.38 -22.01 43.89
CA VAL A 32 -3.95 -21.91 44.23
C VAL A 32 -3.51 -20.44 44.10
N PRO A 33 -2.86 -19.85 45.13
CA PRO A 33 -2.26 -18.53 45.00
C PRO A 33 -1.19 -18.52 43.90
N LEU A 34 -1.28 -17.60 42.96
CA LEU A 34 -0.30 -17.43 41.88
C LEU A 34 1.06 -16.96 42.42
N GLY A 35 1.03 -16.16 43.48
CA GLY A 35 2.21 -15.61 44.13
C GLY A 35 2.48 -16.20 45.52
N ARG A 36 3.75 -16.20 45.91
CA ARG A 36 4.18 -16.42 47.31
C ARG A 36 4.20 -15.09 48.06
N PRO A 37 4.05 -15.07 49.40
CA PRO A 37 4.19 -13.84 50.18
C PRO A 37 5.49 -13.09 49.83
N GLY A 38 5.40 -11.77 49.67
CA GLY A 38 6.54 -10.94 49.29
C GLY A 38 7.77 -11.13 50.18
N ALA A 39 8.95 -11.10 49.56
CA ALA A 39 10.22 -11.26 50.22
C ALA A 39 10.49 -10.07 51.16
N GLY A 40 10.93 -10.38 52.37
CA GLY A 40 11.38 -9.35 53.31
C GLY A 40 12.58 -8.58 52.75
N LYS A 41 12.71 -7.29 53.10
CA LYS A 41 13.82 -6.43 52.64
C LYS A 41 15.20 -7.05 52.85
N ALA A 42 15.40 -7.77 53.97
CA ALA A 42 16.65 -8.45 54.27
C ALA A 42 16.94 -9.61 53.31
N ALA A 43 15.93 -10.36 52.88
CA ALA A 43 16.08 -11.46 51.93
C ALA A 43 16.44 -10.94 50.52
N ILE A 44 15.80 -9.84 50.09
CA ILE A 44 16.14 -9.16 48.84
C ILE A 44 17.58 -8.64 48.86
N VAL A 45 18.00 -8.00 49.95
CA VAL A 45 19.40 -7.53 50.11
C VAL A 45 20.37 -8.70 50.11
N ALA A 46 20.05 -9.81 50.79
CA ALA A 46 20.89 -11.01 50.76
C ALA A 46 21.01 -11.61 49.36
N ALA A 47 19.94 -11.58 48.55
CA ALA A 47 19.99 -12.00 47.16
C ALA A 47 20.84 -11.06 46.30
N GLU A 48 20.75 -9.74 46.49
CA GLU A 48 21.61 -8.75 45.84
C GLU A 48 23.09 -8.93 46.19
N GLU A 49 23.40 -9.19 47.46
CA GLU A 49 24.75 -9.51 47.94
C GLU A 49 25.28 -10.81 47.31
N ARG A 50 24.43 -11.86 47.26
CA ARG A 50 24.74 -13.14 46.61
C ARG A 50 25.01 -12.99 45.11
N LEU A 51 24.24 -12.16 44.43
CA LEU A 51 24.37 -11.89 43.00
C LEU A 51 25.49 -10.88 42.69
N GLY A 52 25.93 -10.10 43.68
CA GLY A 52 26.96 -9.07 43.54
C GLY A 52 26.47 -7.80 42.84
N ARG A 53 25.15 -7.63 42.67
CA ARG A 53 24.52 -6.49 42.01
C ARG A 53 23.19 -6.15 42.67
N ARG A 54 22.85 -4.86 42.69
CA ARG A 54 21.53 -4.40 43.08
C ARG A 54 20.54 -4.72 41.96
N LEU A 55 19.39 -5.30 42.29
CA LEU A 55 18.35 -5.65 41.32
C LEU A 55 17.69 -4.37 40.75
N PRO A 56 17.15 -4.41 39.52
CA PRO A 56 16.48 -3.26 38.93
C PRO A 56 15.23 -2.89 39.74
N PRO A 57 14.86 -1.59 39.81
CA PRO A 57 13.82 -1.10 40.70
C PRO A 57 12.50 -1.87 40.59
N SER A 58 12.00 -2.09 39.37
CA SER A 58 10.72 -2.77 39.13
C SER A 58 10.70 -4.21 39.61
N TYR A 59 11.79 -4.96 39.40
CA TYR A 59 11.92 -6.35 39.86
C TYR A 59 12.07 -6.43 41.39
N ARG A 60 12.81 -5.48 41.97
CA ARG A 60 12.96 -5.35 43.43
C ARG A 60 11.62 -5.07 44.11
N GLU A 61 10.83 -4.17 43.55
CA GLU A 61 9.48 -3.85 44.05
C GLU A 61 8.55 -5.04 43.92
N PHE A 62 8.57 -5.74 42.76
CA PHE A 62 7.81 -6.98 42.57
C PHE A 62 8.14 -8.02 43.64
N LEU A 63 9.43 -8.32 43.89
CA LEU A 63 9.84 -9.31 44.90
C LEU A 63 9.39 -8.93 46.31
N ALA A 64 9.28 -7.64 46.62
CA ALA A 64 8.76 -7.17 47.90
C ALA A 64 7.24 -7.40 48.05
N VAL A 65 6.51 -7.59 46.95
CA VAL A 65 5.08 -7.89 46.93
C VAL A 65 4.84 -9.40 46.78
N SER A 66 5.57 -10.08 45.90
CA SER A 66 5.45 -11.51 45.62
C SER A 66 6.82 -12.16 45.40
N ASP A 67 7.15 -13.18 46.19
CA ASP A 67 8.43 -13.89 46.09
C ASP A 67 8.37 -15.02 45.04
N GLY A 68 8.20 -14.64 43.78
CA GLY A 68 7.90 -15.54 42.66
C GLY A 68 6.43 -15.51 42.28
N TRP A 69 6.12 -15.94 41.05
CA TRP A 69 4.78 -15.81 40.46
C TRP A 69 4.53 -16.88 39.40
N HIS A 70 3.33 -17.44 39.41
CA HIS A 70 2.84 -18.35 38.40
C HIS A 70 2.25 -17.53 37.24
N VAL A 71 2.95 -17.56 36.10
CA VAL A 71 2.61 -16.80 34.89
C VAL A 71 1.68 -17.61 33.99
N ASP A 72 1.90 -18.92 33.92
CA ASP A 72 1.17 -19.86 33.07
C ASP A 72 1.17 -19.44 31.59
N GLU A 73 2.31 -19.11 31.01
CA GLU A 73 2.38 -18.77 29.59
C GLU A 73 2.29 -20.02 28.71
N THR A 74 1.39 -20.02 27.72
CA THR A 74 1.26 -21.10 26.74
C THR A 74 2.60 -21.33 26.02
N ALA A 75 3.16 -22.54 26.12
CA ALA A 75 4.45 -22.91 25.51
C ALA A 75 5.59 -21.90 25.80
N GLY A 76 5.63 -21.38 27.03
CA GLY A 76 6.57 -20.33 27.43
C GLY A 76 7.06 -20.50 28.86
N VAL A 77 7.05 -19.40 29.63
CA VAL A 77 7.43 -19.42 31.05
C VAL A 77 6.20 -19.69 31.92
N TYR A 78 6.24 -20.78 32.68
CA TYR A 78 5.15 -21.16 33.59
C TYR A 78 5.30 -20.49 34.95
N GLN A 79 6.52 -20.44 35.49
CA GLN A 79 6.78 -19.93 36.83
C GLN A 79 8.05 -19.08 36.89
N LEU A 80 7.93 -17.95 37.59
CA LEU A 80 9.04 -17.09 38.00
C LEU A 80 9.47 -17.41 39.42
N GLY A 81 10.78 -17.54 39.60
CA GLY A 81 11.41 -17.83 40.88
C GLY A 81 11.40 -16.66 41.87
N GLY A 82 11.58 -17.01 43.14
CA GLY A 82 11.78 -16.03 44.21
C GLY A 82 13.25 -15.64 44.38
N VAL A 83 13.54 -14.87 45.42
CA VAL A 83 14.88 -14.38 45.77
C VAL A 83 15.91 -15.50 45.98
N GLU A 84 15.49 -16.71 46.34
CA GLU A 84 16.37 -17.87 46.52
C GLU A 84 16.62 -18.62 45.20
N ASP A 85 15.66 -18.58 44.28
CA ASP A 85 15.64 -19.39 43.06
C ASP A 85 16.44 -18.73 41.92
N ILE A 86 16.55 -17.40 41.91
CA ILE A 86 17.23 -16.65 40.85
C ILE A 86 18.76 -16.80 40.87
N GLY A 87 19.35 -16.90 39.68
CA GLY A 87 20.79 -17.07 39.49
C GLY A 87 21.28 -16.63 38.11
N TRP A 88 22.60 -16.48 37.94
CA TRP A 88 23.19 -16.12 36.66
C TRP A 88 23.07 -17.26 35.65
N PHE A 89 22.55 -16.98 34.45
CA PHE A 89 22.34 -17.99 33.40
C PHE A 89 23.66 -18.62 32.94
N ARG A 90 24.71 -17.80 32.77
CA ARG A 90 26.08 -18.24 32.41
C ARG A 90 26.21 -19.02 31.11
N ASP A 91 25.27 -18.84 30.19
CA ASP A 91 25.29 -19.43 28.85
C ASP A 91 25.53 -20.95 28.83
N PRO A 92 24.64 -21.76 29.45
CA PRO A 92 24.85 -23.20 29.59
C PRO A 92 24.78 -23.94 28.24
N HIS A 93 24.20 -23.30 27.22
CA HIS A 93 24.00 -23.87 25.89
C HIS A 93 24.99 -23.35 24.84
N GLY A 94 25.92 -22.47 25.20
CA GLY A 94 26.91 -21.94 24.27
C GLY A 94 26.28 -21.08 23.16
N MET A 95 25.28 -20.28 23.50
CA MET A 95 24.61 -19.33 22.60
C MET A 95 25.48 -18.11 22.31
N THR A 96 26.36 -17.70 23.22
CA THR A 96 27.19 -16.50 23.02
C THR A 96 28.09 -16.62 21.79
N PRO A 97 28.91 -17.70 21.62
CA PRO A 97 29.75 -17.83 20.42
C PRO A 97 28.93 -17.80 19.12
N LEU A 98 27.78 -18.48 19.10
CA LEU A 98 26.88 -18.50 17.94
C LEU A 98 26.42 -17.10 17.52
N TYR A 99 26.02 -16.28 18.49
CA TYR A 99 25.56 -14.91 18.21
C TYR A 99 26.72 -13.98 17.88
N GLN A 100 27.89 -14.18 18.50
CA GLN A 100 29.10 -13.41 18.21
C GLN A 100 29.64 -13.68 16.81
N GLU A 101 29.60 -14.92 16.33
CA GLU A 101 30.01 -15.30 14.97
C GLU A 101 29.10 -14.67 13.89
N ASN A 102 27.85 -14.37 14.24
CA ASN A 102 26.89 -13.71 13.35
C ASN A 102 26.98 -12.17 13.39
N LEU A 103 27.82 -11.58 14.23
CA LEU A 103 28.08 -10.14 14.20
C LEU A 103 28.90 -9.83 12.94
N GLY A 104 28.34 -9.01 12.04
CA GLY A 104 29.07 -8.52 10.87
C GLY A 104 30.21 -7.55 11.25
N ASP A 105 30.89 -7.00 10.24
CA ASP A 105 32.05 -6.12 10.45
C ASP A 105 31.72 -4.80 11.16
N ASP A 106 30.45 -4.35 11.13
CA ASP A 106 29.94 -3.16 11.81
C ASP A 106 28.58 -3.48 12.47
N PRO A 107 28.60 -4.16 13.63
CA PRO A 107 27.37 -4.62 14.28
C PRO A 107 26.67 -3.48 15.01
N ARG A 108 25.33 -3.50 15.04
CA ARG A 108 24.56 -2.53 15.83
C ARG A 108 24.77 -2.79 17.31
N GLU A 109 24.66 -1.75 18.13
CA GLU A 109 24.80 -1.85 19.60
C GLU A 109 23.84 -2.90 20.19
N GLU A 110 22.60 -2.94 19.70
CA GLU A 110 21.60 -3.95 20.08
C GLU A 110 22.06 -5.39 19.81
N ASP A 111 22.73 -5.63 18.69
CA ASP A 111 23.21 -6.95 18.31
C ASP A 111 24.38 -7.39 19.22
N VAL A 112 25.25 -6.45 19.60
CA VAL A 112 26.35 -6.67 20.56
C VAL A 112 25.81 -6.94 21.97
N LEU A 113 24.79 -6.19 22.39
CA LEU A 113 24.11 -6.40 23.67
C LEU A 113 23.50 -7.81 23.69
N LEU A 114 22.72 -8.17 22.67
CA LEU A 114 22.08 -9.48 22.56
C LEU A 114 23.11 -10.63 22.57
N ALA A 115 24.21 -10.50 21.83
CA ALA A 115 25.25 -11.53 21.79
C ALA A 115 25.93 -11.74 23.16
N GLY A 116 26.11 -10.67 23.94
CA GLY A 116 26.72 -10.78 25.26
C GLY A 116 25.75 -11.12 26.40
N MET A 117 24.44 -10.95 26.20
CA MET A 117 23.37 -11.16 27.18
C MET A 117 23.43 -12.55 27.79
N TRP A 118 23.61 -13.60 26.98
CA TRP A 118 23.61 -15.01 27.40
C TRP A 118 24.58 -15.32 28.55
N ARG A 119 25.76 -14.67 28.61
CA ARG A 119 26.76 -14.91 29.68
C ARG A 119 26.45 -14.18 30.98
N ARG A 120 25.78 -13.04 30.90
CA ARG A 120 25.67 -12.07 32.01
C ARG A 120 24.25 -11.88 32.51
N ALA A 121 23.25 -12.39 31.82
CA ALA A 121 21.86 -12.26 32.22
C ALA A 121 21.53 -13.11 33.44
N LEU A 122 20.62 -12.59 34.25
CA LEU A 122 20.02 -13.24 35.40
C LEU A 122 18.80 -14.04 34.94
N GLN A 123 18.79 -15.34 35.23
CA GLN A 123 17.67 -16.23 34.95
C GLN A 123 16.58 -16.04 36.01
N LEU A 124 15.34 -15.83 35.55
CA LEU A 124 14.19 -15.58 36.42
C LEU A 124 13.23 -16.76 36.51
N GLU A 125 13.12 -17.57 35.46
CA GLU A 125 12.19 -18.70 35.42
C GLU A 125 12.68 -19.90 36.23
N THR A 126 11.74 -20.61 36.87
CA THR A 126 11.99 -21.90 37.53
C THR A 126 11.35 -23.06 36.80
N ASP A 127 10.28 -22.79 36.03
CA ASP A 127 9.56 -23.77 35.23
C ASP A 127 9.13 -23.14 33.90
N SER A 128 9.38 -23.85 32.80
CA SER A 128 9.17 -23.35 31.43
C SER A 128 9.20 -24.50 30.40
N ASP A 129 8.62 -24.24 29.23
CA ASP A 129 8.75 -25.12 28.06
C ASP A 129 9.94 -24.73 27.19
N MET A 130 11.14 -25.14 27.63
CA MET A 130 12.42 -24.81 26.98
C MET A 130 12.57 -23.30 26.68
N SER A 131 12.05 -22.46 27.58
CA SER A 131 11.97 -21.02 27.41
C SER A 131 12.67 -20.29 28.56
N HIS A 132 13.49 -19.29 28.27
CA HIS A 132 14.30 -18.60 29.28
C HIS A 132 13.91 -17.12 29.40
N ALA A 133 13.60 -16.67 30.61
CA ALA A 133 13.38 -15.26 30.95
C ALA A 133 14.65 -14.69 31.59
N LEU A 134 15.41 -13.94 30.79
CA LEU A 134 16.77 -13.51 31.08
C LEU A 134 16.84 -11.99 31.26
N LEU A 135 17.14 -11.54 32.47
CA LEU A 135 17.23 -10.12 32.82
C LEU A 135 18.69 -9.63 32.71
N ASP A 136 18.96 -8.70 31.81
CA ASP A 136 20.34 -8.35 31.43
C ASP A 136 20.84 -7.05 32.10
N PRO A 137 21.80 -7.13 33.04
CA PRO A 137 22.39 -5.93 33.65
C PRO A 137 23.30 -5.12 32.71
N GLY A 138 23.68 -5.66 31.55
CA GLY A 138 24.46 -4.97 30.53
C GLY A 138 23.61 -4.09 29.60
N ASP A 139 22.31 -4.35 29.55
CA ASP A 139 21.33 -3.55 28.80
C ASP A 139 20.40 -2.87 29.80
N SER A 140 20.80 -1.68 30.24
CA SER A 140 20.10 -0.92 31.28
C SER A 140 19.77 0.49 30.84
N ASP A 141 18.59 0.97 31.22
CA ASP A 141 18.15 2.33 30.92
C ASP A 141 18.67 3.36 31.94
N GLN A 142 18.36 4.64 31.70
CA GLN A 142 18.73 5.75 32.58
C GLN A 142 18.13 5.68 34.00
N ASN A 143 17.09 4.86 34.21
CA ASN A 143 16.43 4.67 35.50
C ASN A 143 17.02 3.47 36.27
N GLY A 144 17.97 2.74 35.67
CA GLY A 144 18.55 1.52 36.22
C GLY A 144 17.66 0.29 36.04
N GLU A 145 16.63 0.35 35.18
CA GLU A 145 15.88 -0.83 34.74
C GLU A 145 16.74 -1.66 33.79
N TRP A 146 16.65 -2.98 33.91
CA TRP A 146 17.35 -3.92 33.04
C TRP A 146 16.38 -4.49 32.02
N ALA A 147 16.82 -4.60 30.76
CA ALA A 147 16.04 -5.26 29.73
C ALA A 147 15.84 -6.74 30.06
N LEU A 148 14.67 -7.27 29.75
CA LEU A 148 14.34 -8.68 29.90
C LEU A 148 14.21 -9.31 28.51
N TYR A 149 14.93 -10.40 28.28
CA TYR A 149 14.88 -11.18 27.05
C TYR A 149 14.15 -12.49 27.30
N VAL A 150 13.21 -12.83 26.43
CA VAL A 150 12.52 -14.13 26.45
C VAL A 150 12.99 -14.93 25.25
N TYR A 151 13.74 -16.01 25.50
CA TYR A 151 14.16 -16.92 24.46
C TYR A 151 13.31 -18.19 24.48
N ARG A 152 12.80 -18.63 23.33
CA ARG A 152 12.05 -19.88 23.17
C ARG A 152 12.88 -20.85 22.35
N GLY A 153 13.52 -21.83 22.99
CA GLY A 153 14.46 -22.75 22.35
C GLY A 153 13.87 -23.61 21.23
N TRP A 154 12.55 -23.78 21.21
CA TRP A 154 11.82 -24.53 20.19
C TRP A 154 11.40 -23.69 18.97
N SER A 155 11.40 -22.36 19.07
CA SER A 155 10.85 -21.47 18.03
C SER A 155 11.78 -21.30 16.82
N GLY A 156 13.10 -21.37 17.04
CA GLY A 156 14.09 -20.97 16.04
C GLY A 156 14.19 -19.46 15.81
N GLU A 157 13.47 -18.65 16.59
CA GLU A 157 13.46 -17.19 16.50
C GLU A 157 14.49 -16.55 17.48
N LEU A 158 14.79 -15.26 17.26
CA LEU A 158 15.62 -14.49 18.19
C LEU A 158 14.84 -14.20 19.49
N PRO A 159 15.53 -13.95 20.63
CA PRO A 159 14.85 -13.61 21.88
C PRO A 159 14.02 -12.31 21.79
N ASP A 160 12.80 -12.36 22.33
CA ASP A 160 11.92 -11.18 22.47
C ASP A 160 12.49 -10.25 23.56
N ARG A 161 12.75 -8.98 23.23
CA ARG A 161 13.27 -7.99 24.18
C ARG A 161 12.15 -7.12 24.76
N TYR A 162 12.09 -7.04 26.09
CA TYR A 162 11.26 -6.13 26.86
C TYR A 162 12.15 -5.08 27.55
N PRO A 163 11.74 -3.81 27.63
CA PRO A 163 12.57 -2.74 28.20
C PRO A 163 12.75 -2.85 29.72
N SER A 164 11.91 -3.61 30.43
CA SER A 164 12.01 -3.85 31.88
C SER A 164 11.25 -5.10 32.30
N PHE A 165 11.50 -5.58 33.52
CA PHE A 165 10.72 -6.65 34.14
C PHE A 165 9.23 -6.28 34.25
N ARG A 166 8.91 -5.02 34.59
CA ARG A 166 7.52 -4.53 34.60
C ARG A 166 6.84 -4.68 33.23
N ALA A 167 7.51 -4.25 32.15
CA ALA A 167 6.96 -4.33 30.81
C ALA A 167 6.67 -5.78 30.40
N TYR A 168 7.54 -6.71 30.79
CA TYR A 168 7.31 -8.14 30.64
C TYR A 168 6.06 -8.61 31.41
N MET A 169 5.91 -8.26 32.68
CA MET A 169 4.75 -8.67 33.48
C MET A 169 3.42 -8.10 32.95
N GLU A 170 3.39 -6.84 32.53
CA GLU A 170 2.21 -6.25 31.88
C GLU A 170 1.87 -6.97 30.56
N ALA A 171 2.88 -7.36 29.77
CA ALA A 171 2.68 -8.12 28.54
C ALA A 171 2.15 -9.54 28.81
N LYS A 172 2.65 -10.23 29.86
CA LYS A 172 2.15 -11.55 30.24
C LYS A 172 0.72 -11.50 30.76
N TYR A 173 0.35 -10.47 31.53
CA TYR A 173 -1.02 -10.28 31.94
C TYR A 173 -1.96 -10.03 30.73
N ARG A 174 -1.54 -9.22 29.76
CA ARG A 174 -2.29 -9.05 28.50
C ARG A 174 -2.45 -10.37 27.74
N GLY A 175 -1.37 -11.14 27.61
CA GLY A 175 -1.38 -12.47 26.99
C GLY A 175 -2.33 -13.45 27.70
N PHE A 176 -2.29 -13.48 29.05
CA PHE A 176 -3.21 -14.25 29.87
C PHE A 176 -4.69 -13.94 29.55
N GLN A 177 -5.03 -12.65 29.43
CA GLN A 177 -6.38 -12.21 29.08
C GLN A 177 -6.73 -12.60 27.64
N ALA A 178 -5.79 -12.42 26.70
CA ALA A 178 -5.99 -12.72 25.28
C ALA A 178 -6.23 -14.22 25.03
N ASP A 179 -5.43 -15.09 25.64
CA ASP A 179 -5.55 -16.55 25.54
C ASP A 179 -6.93 -17.05 26.02
N ARG A 180 -7.51 -16.35 27.00
CA ARG A 180 -8.80 -16.69 27.62
C ARG A 180 -9.98 -15.92 27.01
N ALA A 181 -9.74 -14.94 26.14
CA ALA A 181 -10.79 -14.07 25.57
C ALA A 181 -11.82 -14.84 24.72
N GLY A 182 -11.42 -15.96 24.11
CA GLY A 182 -12.32 -16.83 23.33
C GLY A 182 -13.24 -17.72 24.19
N ARG A 183 -13.05 -17.77 25.51
CA ARG A 183 -13.82 -18.65 26.40
C ARG A 183 -15.22 -18.09 26.67
N PRO A 184 -16.28 -18.91 26.53
CA PRO A 184 -17.63 -18.50 26.89
C PRO A 184 -17.72 -18.04 28.35
N GLY A 185 -18.18 -16.81 28.59
CA GLY A 185 -18.40 -16.28 29.93
C GLY A 185 -17.16 -15.70 30.64
N PHE A 186 -16.00 -15.62 29.97
CA PHE A 186 -14.83 -14.92 30.51
C PHE A 186 -15.02 -13.39 30.46
N VAL A 187 -15.74 -12.87 31.46
CA VAL A 187 -16.10 -11.45 31.58
C VAL A 187 -15.72 -10.95 32.97
N ASN A 188 -14.63 -10.18 33.04
CA ASN A 188 -14.12 -9.55 34.25
C ASN A 188 -14.14 -8.01 34.12
N ALA A 189 -13.58 -7.30 35.11
CA ALA A 189 -13.52 -5.84 35.07
C ALA A 189 -12.67 -5.35 33.88
N THR A 190 -11.51 -5.99 33.67
CA THR A 190 -10.58 -5.65 32.59
C THR A 190 -11.20 -5.86 31.22
N THR A 191 -11.84 -7.00 30.96
CA THR A 191 -12.49 -7.26 29.66
C THR A 191 -13.60 -6.26 29.37
N ARG A 192 -14.37 -5.82 30.38
CA ARG A 192 -15.42 -4.80 30.20
C ARG A 192 -14.85 -3.44 29.81
N VAL A 193 -13.73 -3.04 30.43
CA VAL A 193 -13.03 -1.80 30.06
C VAL A 193 -12.53 -1.90 28.62
N GLN A 194 -11.91 -3.01 28.25
CA GLN A 194 -11.39 -3.17 26.89
C GLN A 194 -12.51 -3.31 25.84
N ASP A 195 -13.65 -3.92 26.17
CA ASP A 195 -14.82 -3.94 25.28
C ASP A 195 -15.38 -2.53 25.08
N ALA A 196 -15.39 -1.69 26.13
CA ALA A 196 -15.73 -0.28 26.03
C ALA A 196 -14.73 0.50 25.15
N HIS A 197 -13.43 0.22 25.25
CA HIS A 197 -12.43 0.79 24.33
C HIS A 197 -12.70 0.40 22.87
N VAL A 198 -13.16 -0.83 22.58
CA VAL A 198 -13.52 -1.21 21.20
C VAL A 198 -14.72 -0.42 20.70
N ASP A 199 -15.77 -0.26 21.53
CA ASP A 199 -16.96 0.50 21.17
C ASP A 199 -16.65 2.00 21.01
N GLU A 200 -15.84 2.56 21.90
CA GLU A 200 -15.38 3.95 21.83
C GLU A 200 -14.48 4.19 20.62
N GLY A 201 -13.49 3.34 20.38
CA GLY A 201 -12.61 3.41 19.21
C GLY A 201 -13.39 3.33 17.91
N ARG A 202 -14.42 2.48 17.84
CA ARG A 202 -15.34 2.41 16.70
C ARG A 202 -16.05 3.75 16.47
N LEU A 203 -16.64 4.34 17.51
CA LEU A 203 -17.37 5.61 17.41
C LEU A 203 -16.43 6.77 17.05
N LEU A 204 -15.25 6.85 17.65
CA LEU A 204 -14.23 7.85 17.33
C LEU A 204 -13.82 7.75 15.85
N ALA A 205 -13.59 6.54 15.34
CA ALA A 205 -13.26 6.34 13.92
C ALA A 205 -14.38 6.79 12.97
N LEU A 206 -15.66 6.55 13.32
CA LEU A 206 -16.80 7.01 12.52
C LEU A 206 -17.00 8.53 12.59
N ARG A 207 -16.59 9.17 13.69
CA ARG A 207 -16.60 10.64 13.88
C ARG A 207 -15.41 11.34 13.22
N GLY A 208 -14.54 10.63 12.52
CA GLY A 208 -13.34 11.23 11.92
C GLY A 208 -12.15 11.37 12.88
N ARG A 209 -12.24 10.87 14.12
CA ARG A 209 -11.18 10.97 15.14
C ARG A 209 -10.35 9.68 15.20
N TYR A 210 -9.87 9.24 14.04
CA TYR A 210 -9.19 7.95 13.90
C TYR A 210 -7.87 7.87 14.70
N GLU A 211 -7.19 8.99 14.90
CA GLU A 211 -5.92 9.06 15.67
C GLU A 211 -6.13 8.74 17.14
N GLU A 212 -7.30 9.08 17.69
CA GLU A 212 -7.69 8.72 19.05
C GLU A 212 -8.25 7.30 19.14
N ALA A 213 -8.85 6.81 18.05
CA ALA A 213 -9.33 5.43 17.96
C ALA A 213 -8.19 4.41 17.92
N LEU A 214 -7.09 4.72 17.23
CA LEU A 214 -5.93 3.84 17.07
C LEU A 214 -5.41 3.25 18.39
N PRO A 215 -4.98 4.05 19.39
CA PRO A 215 -4.42 3.51 20.62
C PRO A 215 -5.43 2.68 21.41
N LEU A 216 -6.71 3.04 21.42
CA LEU A 216 -7.77 2.27 22.10
C LEU A 216 -7.96 0.88 21.46
N LEU A 217 -7.96 0.81 20.13
CA LEU A 217 -8.11 -0.45 19.40
C LEU A 217 -6.83 -1.30 19.47
N GLU A 218 -5.66 -0.68 19.51
CA GLU A 218 -4.37 -1.37 19.74
C GLU A 218 -4.31 -1.97 21.14
N GLU A 219 -4.74 -1.21 22.16
CA GLU A 219 -4.84 -1.71 23.51
C GLU A 219 -5.81 -2.88 23.57
N ALA A 220 -7.05 -2.73 23.09
CA ALA A 220 -8.03 -3.80 23.11
C ALA A 220 -7.58 -5.06 22.34
N LEU A 221 -6.85 -4.89 21.23
CA LEU A 221 -6.25 -6.01 20.49
C LEU A 221 -5.21 -6.75 21.32
N SER A 222 -4.38 -6.03 22.08
CA SER A 222 -3.38 -6.65 22.96
C SER A 222 -3.99 -7.53 24.05
N PHE A 223 -5.25 -7.30 24.41
CA PHE A 223 -6.05 -8.13 25.32
C PHE A 223 -6.90 -9.20 24.59
N GLY A 224 -6.69 -9.38 23.28
CA GLY A 224 -7.42 -10.37 22.47
C GLY A 224 -8.91 -10.07 22.32
N ARG A 225 -9.35 -8.80 22.50
CA ARG A 225 -10.78 -8.49 22.51
C ARG A 225 -11.40 -8.71 21.13
N PRO A 226 -12.62 -9.29 21.05
CA PRO A 226 -13.32 -9.47 19.78
C PRO A 226 -13.48 -8.15 19.02
N ARG A 227 -13.47 -8.22 17.68
CA ARG A 227 -13.64 -7.09 16.73
C ARG A 227 -12.47 -6.09 16.68
N SER A 228 -11.63 -6.00 17.71
CA SER A 228 -10.51 -5.05 17.77
C SER A 228 -9.58 -5.15 16.55
N ALA A 229 -9.14 -6.36 16.20
CA ALA A 229 -8.30 -6.64 15.04
C ALA A 229 -8.95 -6.15 13.73
N THR A 230 -10.21 -6.50 13.50
CA THR A 230 -10.97 -6.11 12.31
C THR A 230 -11.04 -4.59 12.15
N LEU A 231 -11.38 -3.87 13.23
CA LEU A 231 -11.53 -2.42 13.19
C LEU A 231 -10.17 -1.75 12.99
N LEU A 232 -9.15 -2.20 13.72
CA LEU A 232 -7.79 -1.69 13.61
C LEU A 232 -7.18 -1.92 12.22
N ASN A 233 -7.42 -3.09 11.64
CA ASN A 233 -6.92 -3.43 10.31
C ASN A 233 -7.53 -2.52 9.23
N GLN A 234 -8.79 -2.07 9.37
CA GLN A 234 -9.36 -1.07 8.45
C GLN A 234 -8.62 0.26 8.51
N LEU A 235 -8.31 0.74 9.71
CA LEU A 235 -7.54 1.97 9.90
C LEU A 235 -6.15 1.83 9.28
N ARG A 236 -5.45 0.73 9.57
CA ARG A 236 -4.11 0.44 9.02
C ARG A 236 -4.13 0.29 7.50
N HIS A 237 -5.16 -0.35 6.93
CA HIS A 237 -5.28 -0.53 5.49
C HIS A 237 -5.44 0.81 4.77
N LEU A 238 -6.25 1.73 5.31
CA LEU A 238 -6.41 3.06 4.70
C LEU A 238 -5.18 3.96 4.93
N LEU A 239 -4.44 3.80 6.02
CA LEU A 239 -3.16 4.49 6.24
C LEU A 239 -2.03 3.94 5.35
N ALA A 240 -2.10 2.66 4.99
CA ALA A 240 -1.18 1.99 4.08
C ALA A 240 -1.95 1.16 3.01
N PRO A 241 -2.54 1.80 1.99
CA PRO A 241 -3.44 1.18 0.98
C PRO A 241 -2.84 0.03 0.17
N HIS A 242 -1.50 -0.11 0.18
CA HIS A 242 -0.77 -1.14 -0.54
C HIS A 242 -0.38 -2.33 0.36
N SER A 243 -0.65 -2.25 1.66
CA SER A 243 -0.38 -3.32 2.61
C SER A 243 -1.47 -4.40 2.51
N ALA A 244 -1.10 -5.65 2.77
CA ALA A 244 -2.09 -6.72 2.92
C ALA A 244 -2.60 -6.74 4.36
N GLN A 245 -3.92 -6.76 4.53
CA GLN A 245 -4.57 -6.91 5.82
C GLN A 245 -5.54 -8.08 5.77
N GLY A 246 -5.58 -8.88 6.84
CA GLY A 246 -6.51 -9.99 6.98
C GLY A 246 -7.76 -9.59 7.76
N TYR A 247 -8.91 -10.09 7.32
CA TYR A 247 -10.21 -9.84 7.97
C TYR A 247 -10.83 -11.10 8.60
N GLY A 248 -10.08 -12.21 8.63
CA GLY A 248 -10.50 -13.44 9.31
C GLY A 248 -11.82 -13.97 8.77
N ASP A 249 -12.74 -14.30 9.68
CA ASP A 249 -14.01 -14.97 9.36
C ASP A 249 -15.13 -14.01 8.91
N LEU A 250 -14.83 -12.72 8.70
CA LEU A 250 -15.81 -11.75 8.18
C LEU A 250 -16.36 -12.14 6.80
N VAL A 251 -15.60 -12.91 6.04
CA VAL A 251 -16.03 -13.48 4.75
C VAL A 251 -17.19 -14.47 4.90
N ALA A 252 -17.49 -14.98 6.11
CA ALA A 252 -18.67 -15.82 6.35
C ALA A 252 -19.99 -15.03 6.33
N ASP A 253 -19.94 -13.73 6.63
CA ASP A 253 -21.13 -12.89 6.76
C ASP A 253 -21.41 -12.14 5.45
N ALA A 254 -22.53 -12.50 4.81
CA ALA A 254 -22.95 -11.93 3.53
C ALA A 254 -23.06 -10.40 3.53
N ARG A 255 -23.22 -9.75 4.69
CA ARG A 255 -23.28 -8.29 4.82
C ARG A 255 -21.94 -7.61 4.52
N TYR A 256 -20.83 -8.27 4.84
CA TYR A 256 -19.48 -7.73 4.66
C TYR A 256 -18.77 -8.29 3.43
N LEU A 257 -19.28 -9.40 2.89
CA LEU A 257 -18.67 -10.09 1.75
C LEU A 257 -18.31 -9.16 0.57
N PRO A 258 -19.15 -8.20 0.14
CA PRO A 258 -18.80 -7.30 -0.97
C PRO A 258 -17.61 -6.37 -0.70
N GLU A 259 -17.31 -6.09 0.57
CA GLU A 259 -16.23 -5.21 1.00
C GLU A 259 -14.93 -6.00 1.23
N ILE A 260 -15.03 -7.22 1.75
CA ILE A 260 -13.89 -8.00 2.24
C ILE A 260 -13.31 -8.94 1.18
N LEU A 261 -14.16 -9.71 0.50
CA LEU A 261 -13.70 -10.78 -0.38
C LEU A 261 -12.83 -10.26 -1.55
N PRO A 262 -13.17 -9.14 -2.22
CA PRO A 262 -12.29 -8.57 -3.24
C PRO A 262 -10.92 -8.14 -2.70
N LEU A 263 -10.83 -7.65 -1.46
CA LEU A 263 -9.56 -7.26 -0.83
C LEU A 263 -8.67 -8.47 -0.55
N GLU A 264 -9.25 -9.53 0.04
CA GLU A 264 -8.55 -10.80 0.30
C GLU A 264 -8.08 -11.47 -1.02
N ALA A 265 -8.76 -11.20 -2.15
CA ALA A 265 -8.41 -11.70 -3.47
C ALA A 265 -7.32 -10.89 -4.19
N MET A 266 -6.92 -9.70 -3.71
CA MET A 266 -5.93 -8.83 -4.39
C MET A 266 -4.56 -9.50 -4.53
N ALA A 267 -3.99 -10.02 -3.44
CA ALA A 267 -2.68 -10.67 -3.46
C ALA A 267 -2.66 -11.97 -4.30
N PRO A 268 -3.65 -12.88 -4.18
CA PRO A 268 -3.79 -14.03 -5.09
C PRO A 268 -3.93 -13.62 -6.57
N ALA A 269 -4.70 -12.56 -6.87
CA ALA A 269 -4.90 -12.10 -8.23
C ALA A 269 -3.60 -11.57 -8.88
N ARG A 270 -2.66 -11.05 -8.08
CA ARG A 270 -1.33 -10.62 -8.53
C ARG A 270 -0.31 -11.76 -8.66
N GLY A 271 -0.68 -12.98 -8.27
CA GLY A 271 0.22 -14.13 -8.27
C GLY A 271 1.27 -14.09 -7.15
N GLU A 272 1.02 -13.33 -6.09
CA GLU A 272 1.96 -13.18 -4.97
C GLU A 272 1.97 -14.39 -4.02
N TRP A 273 0.97 -15.28 -4.14
CA TRP A 273 0.85 -16.49 -3.33
C TRP A 273 1.78 -17.60 -3.84
N ARG A 274 2.78 -17.96 -3.02
CA ARG A 274 3.82 -18.96 -3.37
C ARG A 274 3.47 -20.41 -3.00
N LEU A 275 2.46 -20.64 -2.17
CA LEU A 275 2.09 -21.97 -1.66
C LEU A 275 0.75 -22.43 -2.25
N GLY A 276 0.77 -23.49 -3.07
CA GLY A 276 -0.42 -24.23 -3.48
C GLY A 276 -1.38 -23.55 -4.46
N GLY A 277 -1.08 -22.33 -4.94
CA GLY A 277 -1.87 -21.62 -5.94
C GLY A 277 -3.30 -21.28 -5.50
N ASP A 278 -4.20 -21.15 -6.47
CA ASP A 278 -5.58 -20.71 -6.25
C ASP A 278 -6.41 -21.70 -5.44
N ASP A 279 -6.19 -22.99 -5.67
CA ASP A 279 -6.89 -24.06 -4.95
C ASP A 279 -6.64 -24.01 -3.44
N HIS A 280 -5.48 -23.51 -3.03
CA HIS A 280 -5.19 -23.31 -1.60
C HIS A 280 -5.97 -22.10 -1.05
N TRP A 281 -5.96 -20.97 -1.75
CA TRP A 281 -6.71 -19.78 -1.32
C TRP A 281 -8.22 -20.05 -1.30
N LEU A 282 -8.76 -20.71 -2.32
CA LEU A 282 -10.18 -21.08 -2.38
C LEU A 282 -10.57 -22.00 -1.23
N ARG A 283 -9.79 -23.05 -0.94
CA ARG A 283 -10.04 -23.93 0.22
C ARG A 283 -10.02 -23.17 1.53
N MET A 284 -9.10 -22.21 1.68
CA MET A 284 -8.98 -21.38 2.87
C MET A 284 -10.18 -20.44 3.04
N MET A 285 -10.64 -19.79 1.96
CA MET A 285 -11.87 -18.97 1.96
C MET A 285 -13.12 -19.80 2.29
N THR A 286 -13.25 -20.98 1.70
CA THR A 286 -14.36 -21.91 2.00
C THR A 286 -14.33 -22.37 3.46
N ALA A 287 -13.15 -22.67 4.01
CA ALA A 287 -13.01 -23.02 5.42
C ALA A 287 -13.42 -21.87 6.37
N ARG A 288 -13.23 -20.62 5.93
CA ARG A 288 -13.71 -19.41 6.63
C ARG A 288 -15.18 -19.08 6.36
N GLY A 289 -15.92 -19.93 5.64
CA GLY A 289 -17.37 -19.79 5.43
C GLY A 289 -17.79 -19.02 4.18
N ALA A 290 -16.86 -18.65 3.29
CA ALA A 290 -17.22 -18.08 2.00
C ALA A 290 -17.75 -19.15 1.03
N ASP A 291 -18.72 -18.81 0.20
CA ASP A 291 -19.15 -19.67 -0.90
C ASP A 291 -18.03 -19.80 -1.95
N GLN A 292 -17.65 -21.05 -2.28
CA GLN A 292 -16.54 -21.32 -3.19
C GLN A 292 -16.74 -20.73 -4.58
N GLY A 293 -17.96 -20.83 -5.14
CA GLY A 293 -18.26 -20.29 -6.48
C GLY A 293 -18.18 -18.78 -6.52
N THR A 294 -18.63 -18.11 -5.46
CA THR A 294 -18.51 -16.67 -5.28
C THR A 294 -17.04 -16.23 -5.16
N ALA A 295 -16.24 -16.94 -4.35
CA ALA A 295 -14.81 -16.68 -4.20
C ALA A 295 -14.04 -16.84 -5.53
N GLU A 296 -14.34 -17.88 -6.29
CA GLU A 296 -13.76 -18.13 -7.62
C GLU A 296 -14.14 -17.03 -8.61
N ALA A 297 -15.42 -16.63 -8.65
CA ALA A 297 -15.89 -15.56 -9.52
C ALA A 297 -15.21 -14.22 -9.21
N VAL A 298 -15.07 -13.86 -7.92
CA VAL A 298 -14.37 -12.64 -7.50
C VAL A 298 -12.89 -12.71 -7.87
N LEU A 299 -12.22 -13.84 -7.63
CA LEU A 299 -10.80 -14.01 -7.99
C LEU A 299 -10.59 -13.86 -9.51
N SER A 300 -11.46 -14.47 -10.33
CA SER A 300 -11.41 -14.30 -11.79
C SER A 300 -11.60 -12.84 -12.20
N ALA A 301 -12.62 -12.17 -11.65
CA ALA A 301 -12.89 -10.77 -11.97
C ALA A 301 -11.74 -9.84 -11.56
N MET A 302 -11.08 -10.11 -10.43
CA MET A 302 -9.91 -9.36 -9.97
C MET A 302 -8.70 -9.54 -10.91
N ARG A 303 -8.47 -10.76 -11.40
CA ARG A 303 -7.40 -11.06 -12.38
C ARG A 303 -7.64 -10.42 -13.73
N ASP A 304 -8.87 -10.50 -14.21
CA ASP A 304 -9.26 -9.90 -15.49
C ASP A 304 -9.31 -8.37 -15.41
N GLY A 305 -9.29 -7.82 -14.19
CA GLY A 305 -9.42 -6.39 -13.92
C GLY A 305 -10.82 -5.86 -14.21
N THR A 306 -11.82 -6.74 -14.21
CA THR A 306 -13.23 -6.45 -14.49
C THR A 306 -14.05 -6.22 -13.23
N HIS A 307 -13.47 -6.48 -12.05
CA HIS A 307 -14.12 -6.17 -10.78
C HIS A 307 -14.54 -4.70 -10.72
N SER A 308 -15.73 -4.46 -10.17
CA SER A 308 -16.30 -3.14 -9.95
C SER A 308 -16.88 -3.11 -8.56
N TYR A 309 -16.37 -2.20 -7.73
CA TYR A 309 -16.97 -1.97 -6.42
C TYR A 309 -18.27 -1.18 -6.62
N ALA A 310 -19.40 -1.78 -6.21
CA ALA A 310 -20.74 -1.24 -6.45
C ALA A 310 -21.63 -1.39 -5.21
N PRO A 311 -21.34 -0.62 -4.13
CA PRO A 311 -22.18 -0.63 -2.95
C PRO A 311 -23.57 -0.05 -3.25
N PRO A 312 -24.61 -0.36 -2.46
CA PRO A 312 -25.94 0.19 -2.68
C PRO A 312 -26.05 1.67 -2.25
N GLY A 313 -27.19 2.30 -2.57
CA GLY A 313 -27.57 3.59 -2.00
C GLY A 313 -26.89 4.81 -2.65
N PRO A 314 -26.93 5.99 -1.97
CA PRO A 314 -26.33 7.23 -2.45
C PRO A 314 -24.82 7.14 -2.65
N TRP A 315 -24.13 6.47 -1.72
CA TRP A 315 -22.70 6.19 -1.83
C TRP A 315 -22.38 5.39 -3.11
N GLY A 316 -23.15 4.34 -3.39
CA GLY A 316 -23.05 3.56 -4.63
C GLY A 316 -23.12 4.38 -5.92
N ARG A 317 -24.03 5.36 -5.97
CA ARG A 317 -24.17 6.24 -7.14
C ARG A 317 -22.94 7.13 -7.31
N ALA A 318 -22.42 7.68 -6.22
CA ALA A 318 -21.18 8.48 -6.25
C ALA A 318 -19.96 7.63 -6.64
N VAL A 319 -19.88 6.39 -6.17
CA VAL A 319 -18.83 5.43 -6.59
C VAL A 319 -18.91 5.16 -8.09
N ALA A 320 -20.11 4.94 -8.64
CA ALA A 320 -20.28 4.73 -10.08
C ALA A 320 -19.89 5.96 -10.92
N GLU A 321 -20.29 7.16 -10.48
CA GLU A 321 -19.93 8.43 -11.12
C GLU A 321 -18.41 8.70 -11.06
N ALA A 322 -17.79 8.47 -9.90
CA ALA A 322 -16.35 8.60 -9.72
C ALA A 322 -15.60 7.59 -10.61
N ARG A 323 -16.08 6.36 -10.69
CA ARG A 323 -15.47 5.32 -11.53
C ARG A 323 -15.55 5.68 -13.02
N GLU A 324 -16.68 6.22 -13.46
CA GLU A 324 -16.84 6.72 -14.83
C GLU A 324 -15.90 7.90 -15.14
N SER A 325 -15.70 8.80 -14.18
CA SER A 325 -14.73 9.90 -14.33
C SER A 325 -13.28 9.38 -14.37
N ALA A 326 -12.93 8.46 -13.46
CA ALA A 326 -11.58 7.93 -13.31
C ALA A 326 -11.13 7.07 -14.50
N ARG A 327 -12.03 6.27 -15.12
CA ARG A 327 -11.68 5.47 -16.32
C ARG A 327 -11.30 6.33 -17.53
N TRP A 328 -11.72 7.59 -17.55
CA TRP A 328 -11.32 8.57 -18.57
C TRP A 328 -10.15 9.45 -18.13
N GLY A 329 -9.57 9.20 -16.96
CA GLY A 329 -8.40 9.93 -16.47
C GLY A 329 -8.71 11.18 -15.67
N ALA A 330 -9.98 11.51 -15.41
CA ALA A 330 -10.37 12.62 -14.54
C ALA A 330 -10.28 12.22 -13.05
N THR A 331 -9.07 11.92 -12.58
CA THR A 331 -8.81 11.25 -11.30
C THR A 331 -9.13 12.12 -10.09
N ASP A 332 -8.75 13.40 -10.13
CA ASP A 332 -9.06 14.35 -9.05
C ASP A 332 -10.54 14.71 -9.01
N ALA A 333 -11.21 14.80 -10.17
CA ALA A 333 -12.66 14.97 -10.21
C ALA A 333 -13.38 13.77 -9.58
N ALA A 334 -12.95 12.54 -9.91
CA ALA A 334 -13.46 11.32 -9.29
C ALA A 334 -13.28 11.33 -7.77
N TRP A 335 -12.10 11.77 -7.28
CA TRP A 335 -11.87 11.90 -5.84
C TRP A 335 -12.81 12.88 -5.16
N ARG A 336 -13.03 14.07 -5.76
CA ARG A 336 -13.94 15.07 -5.19
C ARG A 336 -15.38 14.57 -5.10
N VAL A 337 -15.82 13.75 -6.06
CA VAL A 337 -17.14 13.08 -6.03
C VAL A 337 -17.21 12.09 -4.87
N LEU A 338 -16.21 11.21 -4.72
CA LEU A 338 -16.15 10.27 -3.59
C LEU A 338 -16.15 11.02 -2.25
N ARG A 339 -15.26 12.00 -2.10
CA ARG A 339 -15.16 12.83 -0.90
C ARG A 339 -16.49 13.46 -0.51
N ALA A 340 -17.19 14.08 -1.46
CA ALA A 340 -18.46 14.73 -1.19
C ALA A 340 -19.56 13.75 -0.74
N ALA A 341 -19.46 12.48 -1.15
CA ALA A 341 -20.42 11.44 -0.82
C ALA A 341 -20.05 10.59 0.41
N LEU A 342 -18.84 10.73 0.97
CA LEU A 342 -18.37 9.91 2.11
C LEU A 342 -19.30 10.00 3.32
N ALA A 343 -19.85 11.18 3.60
CA ALA A 343 -20.81 11.37 4.70
C ALA A 343 -22.13 10.59 4.50
N LEU A 344 -22.45 10.21 3.26
CA LEU A 344 -23.61 9.42 2.88
C LEU A 344 -23.34 7.91 2.89
N TRP A 345 -22.11 7.48 3.22
CA TRP A 345 -21.79 6.08 3.39
C TRP A 345 -22.45 5.53 4.66
N GLU A 346 -23.12 4.40 4.52
CA GLU A 346 -23.76 3.66 5.62
C GLU A 346 -22.97 2.38 5.89
N ALA A 347 -22.66 2.13 7.15
CA ALA A 347 -21.95 0.91 7.55
C ALA A 347 -22.86 -0.32 7.36
N PRO A 348 -22.45 -1.35 6.60
CA PRO A 348 -23.23 -2.59 6.44
C PRO A 348 -23.47 -3.35 7.76
N GLY A 349 -22.66 -3.07 8.79
CA GLY A 349 -22.80 -3.61 10.12
C GLY A 349 -21.75 -3.05 11.09
N PRO A 350 -21.75 -3.47 12.35
CA PRO A 350 -20.87 -2.92 13.39
C PRO A 350 -19.37 -3.16 13.13
N LEU A 351 -19.02 -4.13 12.29
CA LEU A 351 -17.63 -4.51 12.03
C LEU A 351 -16.99 -3.74 10.88
N LEU A 352 -17.74 -2.88 10.18
CA LEU A 352 -17.18 -1.96 9.20
C LEU A 352 -17.28 -0.53 9.68
N ILE A 353 -16.15 0.17 9.56
CA ILE A 353 -16.01 1.59 9.89
C ILE A 353 -15.58 2.41 8.69
N ALA A 354 -15.27 1.82 7.53
CA ALA A 354 -14.94 2.56 6.31
C ALA A 354 -15.29 1.74 5.04
N PRO A 355 -15.49 2.39 3.87
CA PRO A 355 -15.73 1.74 2.57
C PRO A 355 -14.43 1.15 2.00
N ILE A 356 -13.88 0.13 2.67
CA ILE A 356 -12.59 -0.47 2.31
C ILE A 356 -12.62 -1.21 0.97
N GLY A 357 -13.78 -1.63 0.47
CA GLY A 357 -13.94 -2.24 -0.84
C GLY A 357 -13.50 -1.35 -2.00
N LEU A 358 -13.43 -0.02 -1.80
CA LEU A 358 -12.80 0.91 -2.75
C LEU A 358 -11.38 0.50 -3.13
N LEU A 359 -10.60 -0.02 -2.18
CA LEU A 359 -9.19 -0.41 -2.37
C LEU A 359 -9.05 -1.57 -3.36
N ALA A 360 -10.08 -2.42 -3.49
CA ALA A 360 -10.09 -3.55 -4.42
C ALA A 360 -10.48 -3.15 -5.85
N ASP A 361 -11.11 -1.99 -6.05
CA ASP A 361 -11.52 -1.58 -7.40
C ASP A 361 -10.27 -1.27 -8.25
N PRO A 362 -10.13 -1.86 -9.44
CA PRO A 362 -8.92 -1.69 -10.26
C PRO A 362 -8.74 -0.26 -10.79
N VAL A 363 -9.81 0.54 -10.87
CA VAL A 363 -9.81 1.92 -11.36
C VAL A 363 -9.77 2.91 -10.19
N LEU A 364 -10.57 2.69 -9.15
CA LEU A 364 -10.65 3.59 -7.99
C LEU A 364 -9.62 3.30 -6.90
N GLY A 365 -9.23 2.04 -6.70
CA GLY A 365 -8.28 1.62 -5.67
C GLY A 365 -6.95 2.38 -5.72
N PRO A 366 -6.32 2.59 -6.90
CA PRO A 366 -5.12 3.41 -7.01
C PRO A 366 -5.30 4.85 -6.52
N LEU A 367 -6.52 5.42 -6.63
CA LEU A 367 -6.80 6.79 -6.17
C LEU A 367 -6.67 6.94 -4.66
N ILE A 368 -6.74 5.85 -3.90
CA ILE A 368 -6.64 5.88 -2.44
C ILE A 368 -5.15 5.88 -2.07
N THR A 369 -4.54 7.07 -2.08
CA THR A 369 -3.20 7.30 -1.54
C THR A 369 -3.24 7.32 -0.01
N PRO A 370 -2.10 7.23 0.70
CA PRO A 370 -2.08 7.41 2.16
C PRO A 370 -2.74 8.72 2.63
N GLU A 371 -2.59 9.82 1.88
CA GLU A 371 -3.18 11.13 2.17
C GLU A 371 -4.70 11.09 2.04
N ARG A 372 -5.20 10.50 0.95
CA ARG A 372 -6.64 10.30 0.70
C ARG A 372 -7.25 9.28 1.66
N GLY A 373 -6.49 8.28 2.07
CA GLY A 373 -6.86 7.33 3.12
C GLY A 373 -7.03 8.00 4.47
N ARG A 374 -6.11 8.89 4.87
CA ARG A 374 -6.28 9.76 6.06
C ARG A 374 -7.51 10.64 5.94
N GLU A 375 -7.77 11.22 4.77
CA GLU A 375 -8.97 12.03 4.53
C GLU A 375 -10.26 11.20 4.69
N ILE A 376 -10.31 9.96 4.17
CA ILE A 376 -11.44 9.03 4.42
C ILE A 376 -11.62 8.81 5.91
N LEU A 377 -10.54 8.46 6.61
CA LEU A 377 -10.57 8.16 8.04
C LEU A 377 -10.99 9.36 8.88
N ALA A 378 -10.59 10.56 8.48
CA ALA A 378 -10.89 11.82 9.15
C ALA A 378 -12.27 12.40 8.78
N THR A 379 -12.93 11.87 7.74
CA THR A 379 -14.28 12.30 7.35
C THR A 379 -15.34 11.61 8.23
N PRO A 380 -16.18 12.37 8.96
CA PRO A 380 -17.31 11.80 9.69
C PRO A 380 -18.30 11.11 8.74
N ARG A 381 -18.81 9.94 9.14
CA ARG A 381 -19.62 9.07 8.27
C ARG A 381 -20.57 8.17 9.07
N ALA A 382 -21.45 7.46 8.37
CA ALA A 382 -22.47 6.59 8.96
C ALA A 382 -23.40 7.31 9.98
N GLY A 383 -23.72 8.58 9.72
CA GLY A 383 -24.60 9.39 10.56
C GLY A 383 -23.92 10.05 11.78
N GLU A 384 -22.64 9.82 12.00
CA GLU A 384 -21.88 10.46 13.07
C GLU A 384 -21.41 11.87 12.67
N THR A 385 -21.20 12.73 13.67
CA THR A 385 -20.74 14.12 13.49
C THR A 385 -19.33 14.31 14.02
N GLY A 386 -18.52 15.11 13.31
CA GLY A 386 -17.16 15.43 13.73
C GLY A 386 -16.58 16.61 12.92
N PRO A 387 -15.31 16.98 13.16
CA PRO A 387 -14.66 18.04 12.39
C PRO A 387 -14.52 17.64 10.91
N ALA A 388 -14.72 18.59 10.00
CA ALA A 388 -14.43 18.37 8.60
C ALA A 388 -12.90 18.34 8.41
N PRO A 389 -12.34 17.32 7.75
CA PRO A 389 -10.91 17.25 7.51
C PRO A 389 -10.45 18.26 6.46
N GLU A 390 -9.16 18.56 6.47
CA GLU A 390 -8.54 19.29 5.37
C GLU A 390 -8.52 18.40 4.11
N PRO A 391 -8.97 18.91 2.96
CA PRO A 391 -8.91 18.20 1.70
C PRO A 391 -7.50 17.71 1.34
N ALA A 392 -7.35 16.45 0.93
CA ALA A 392 -6.10 16.03 0.30
C ALA A 392 -5.87 16.84 -0.99
N PRO A 393 -4.60 17.21 -1.29
CA PRO A 393 -4.29 17.91 -2.51
C PRO A 393 -4.61 17.07 -3.75
N ASP A 394 -4.89 17.76 -4.86
CA ASP A 394 -5.02 17.14 -6.16
C ASP A 394 -3.70 16.46 -6.57
N LEU A 395 -3.79 15.31 -7.24
CA LEU A 395 -2.63 14.50 -7.62
C LEU A 395 -2.05 14.90 -8.98
N ASP A 396 -2.87 15.44 -9.87
CA ASP A 396 -2.46 15.81 -11.22
C ASP A 396 -1.90 17.25 -11.24
N PRO A 397 -0.62 17.46 -11.63
CA PRO A 397 -0.10 18.80 -11.86
C PRO A 397 -0.76 19.42 -13.09
N PRO A 398 -0.85 20.76 -13.15
CA PRO A 398 -1.43 21.44 -14.31
C PRO A 398 -0.57 21.25 -15.57
N GLY A 399 -1.24 21.22 -16.73
CA GLY A 399 -0.60 21.24 -18.05
C GLY A 399 0.19 19.97 -18.41
N LEU A 400 1.32 20.16 -19.06
CA LEU A 400 2.12 19.11 -19.71
C LEU A 400 3.57 19.04 -19.22
N ALA A 401 4.03 20.02 -18.43
CA ALA A 401 5.43 20.17 -18.01
C ALA A 401 5.99 18.91 -17.34
N TRP A 402 5.17 18.18 -16.59
CA TRP A 402 5.54 16.95 -15.88
C TRP A 402 6.05 15.83 -16.80
N LEU A 403 5.80 15.89 -18.12
CA LEU A 403 6.35 14.92 -19.09
C LEU A 403 7.88 14.96 -19.17
N THR A 404 8.48 16.10 -18.81
CA THR A 404 9.95 16.28 -18.75
C THR A 404 10.57 15.75 -17.46
N GLU A 405 9.75 15.59 -16.41
CA GLU A 405 10.20 15.13 -15.09
C GLU A 405 10.53 13.62 -15.10
N PRO A 406 11.47 13.17 -14.25
CA PRO A 406 11.64 11.74 -14.01
C PRO A 406 10.37 11.19 -13.34
N ALA A 407 9.78 10.13 -13.89
CA ALA A 407 8.71 9.44 -13.17
C ALA A 407 9.24 8.89 -11.83
N ALA A 408 8.43 8.96 -10.77
CA ALA A 408 8.81 8.53 -9.41
C ALA A 408 9.27 7.06 -9.31
N ASN A 409 9.00 6.26 -10.35
CA ASN A 409 9.39 4.86 -10.47
C ASN A 409 10.59 4.63 -11.42
N GLY A 410 11.34 5.67 -11.76
CA GLY A 410 12.57 5.61 -12.56
C GLY A 410 12.35 5.43 -14.07
N GLN A 411 11.11 5.37 -14.56
CA GLN A 411 10.82 5.23 -16.00
C GLN A 411 10.54 6.58 -16.63
N ARG A 412 11.55 7.19 -17.25
CA ARG A 412 11.37 8.37 -18.12
C ARG A 412 10.59 7.96 -19.37
N PHE A 413 9.67 8.80 -19.86
CA PHE A 413 9.15 8.65 -21.22
C PHE A 413 10.33 8.92 -22.17
N ASP A 414 10.93 7.86 -22.71
CA ASP A 414 12.09 8.05 -23.58
C ASP A 414 11.69 8.69 -24.91
N GLY A 415 10.40 8.66 -25.29
CA GLY A 415 9.74 9.36 -26.40
C GLY A 415 8.21 9.19 -26.29
N TYR A 416 7.42 10.09 -26.88
CA TYR A 416 5.95 10.02 -26.80
C TYR A 416 5.26 10.63 -28.01
N ARG A 417 4.01 10.24 -28.23
CA ARG A 417 3.10 10.88 -29.17
C ARG A 417 1.72 11.05 -28.56
N CYS A 418 1.06 12.14 -28.90
CA CYS A 418 -0.26 12.44 -28.38
C CYS A 418 -1.13 13.14 -29.41
N VAL A 419 -2.43 12.85 -29.37
CA VAL A 419 -3.48 13.52 -30.14
C VAL A 419 -4.48 14.08 -29.14
N TRP A 420 -4.83 15.34 -29.25
CA TRP A 420 -5.96 15.96 -28.54
C TRP A 420 -7.03 16.35 -29.55
N VAL A 421 -8.30 16.13 -29.21
CA VAL A 421 -9.46 16.54 -30.03
C VAL A 421 -10.48 17.25 -29.15
N GLU A 422 -10.83 18.47 -29.54
CA GLU A 422 -11.71 19.37 -28.78
C GLU A 422 -13.18 18.93 -28.87
N GLY A 423 -13.87 18.87 -27.73
CA GLY A 423 -15.33 18.67 -27.69
C GLY A 423 -15.81 17.27 -28.11
N VAL A 424 -14.90 16.30 -28.24
CA VAL A 424 -15.20 14.94 -28.67
C VAL A 424 -15.30 14.00 -27.47
N ASP A 425 -16.22 13.03 -27.54
CA ASP A 425 -16.23 11.94 -26.57
C ASP A 425 -15.01 11.03 -26.79
N PRO A 426 -14.21 10.70 -25.75
CA PRO A 426 -13.01 9.88 -25.91
C PRO A 426 -13.25 8.56 -26.63
N ALA A 427 -14.42 7.94 -26.50
CA ALA A 427 -14.76 6.72 -27.22
C ALA A 427 -14.82 6.91 -28.74
N ARG A 428 -15.08 8.13 -29.24
CA ARG A 428 -15.09 8.42 -30.68
C ARG A 428 -13.70 8.50 -31.30
N LEU A 429 -12.62 8.56 -30.51
CA LEU A 429 -11.26 8.54 -31.06
C LEU A 429 -10.95 7.24 -31.81
N THR A 430 -11.61 6.11 -31.47
CA THR A 430 -11.47 4.86 -32.23
C THR A 430 -11.99 4.99 -33.66
N VAL A 431 -13.06 5.75 -33.88
CA VAL A 431 -13.62 5.99 -35.22
C VAL A 431 -12.75 6.99 -36.00
N LEU A 432 -12.26 8.02 -35.31
CA LEU A 432 -11.50 9.11 -35.93
C LEU A 432 -10.10 8.68 -36.36
N ILE A 433 -9.36 8.02 -35.46
CA ILE A 433 -7.94 7.69 -35.66
C ILE A 433 -7.63 6.20 -35.43
N GLY A 434 -8.60 5.38 -35.04
CA GLY A 434 -8.44 3.94 -34.87
C GLY A 434 -8.43 3.17 -36.19
N GLU A 435 -7.76 2.01 -36.17
CA GLU A 435 -7.81 1.07 -37.28
C GLU A 435 -9.24 0.58 -37.57
N GLU A 436 -9.45 -0.04 -38.74
CA GLU A 436 -10.77 -0.55 -39.10
C GLU A 436 -11.24 -1.61 -38.09
N GLY A 437 -12.40 -1.39 -37.48
CA GLY A 437 -12.92 -2.25 -36.41
C GLY A 437 -12.29 -2.04 -35.02
N ALA A 438 -11.55 -0.95 -34.80
CA ALA A 438 -10.94 -0.67 -33.50
C ALA A 438 -11.98 -0.53 -32.36
N GLU A 439 -11.79 -1.32 -31.30
CA GLU A 439 -12.58 -1.26 -30.07
C GLU A 439 -11.71 -0.84 -28.88
N LEU A 440 -12.37 -0.30 -27.85
CA LEU A 440 -11.68 0.05 -26.61
C LEU A 440 -11.41 -1.20 -25.78
N SER A 441 -10.15 -1.34 -25.34
CA SER A 441 -9.77 -2.35 -24.36
C SER A 441 -10.41 -2.11 -23.00
N THR A 442 -10.45 -3.15 -22.16
CA THR A 442 -10.63 -2.97 -20.71
C THR A 442 -9.52 -2.06 -20.15
N PRO A 443 -9.83 -1.19 -19.17
CA PRO A 443 -8.83 -0.33 -18.55
C PRO A 443 -7.68 -1.15 -17.95
N ALA A 444 -6.46 -0.85 -18.39
CA ALA A 444 -5.27 -1.56 -17.96
C ALA A 444 -4.20 -0.60 -17.46
N HIS A 445 -3.39 -1.07 -16.51
CA HIS A 445 -2.23 -0.32 -16.07
C HIS A 445 -1.17 -0.33 -17.17
N ARG A 446 -0.53 0.81 -17.44
CA ARG A 446 0.42 0.96 -18.57
C ARG A 446 1.54 -0.08 -18.59
N ARG A 447 2.03 -0.51 -17.41
CA ARG A 447 3.07 -1.56 -17.30
C ARG A 447 2.66 -2.92 -17.91
N MET A 448 1.37 -3.17 -18.07
CA MET A 448 0.86 -4.39 -18.71
C MET A 448 0.80 -4.29 -20.25
N MET A 449 0.96 -3.09 -20.82
CA MET A 449 0.85 -2.86 -22.27
C MET A 449 1.90 -3.60 -23.11
N PRO A 450 3.21 -3.62 -22.76
CA PRO A 450 4.23 -4.31 -23.57
C PRO A 450 4.00 -5.83 -23.69
N TRP A 451 3.24 -6.41 -22.76
CA TRP A 451 2.94 -7.84 -22.73
C TRP A 451 1.65 -8.20 -23.49
N ARG A 452 0.80 -7.20 -23.80
CA ARG A 452 -0.51 -7.41 -24.44
C ARG A 452 -0.56 -7.04 -25.91
N ALA A 453 0.36 -6.21 -26.41
CA ALA A 453 0.40 -5.84 -27.82
C ALA A 453 1.28 -6.81 -28.62
N PRO A 454 0.73 -7.59 -29.57
CA PRO A 454 1.55 -8.41 -30.47
C PRO A 454 2.49 -7.50 -31.25
N ASN A 455 3.71 -7.97 -31.49
CA ASN A 455 4.66 -7.25 -32.32
C ASN A 455 4.07 -7.05 -33.73
N PRO A 456 4.45 -6.01 -34.48
CA PRO A 456 3.91 -5.76 -35.82
C PRO A 456 4.03 -6.96 -36.78
N HIS A 457 5.07 -7.80 -36.62
CA HIS A 457 5.28 -9.02 -37.42
C HIS A 457 4.48 -10.24 -36.95
N GLU A 458 3.81 -10.17 -35.81
CA GLU A 458 2.93 -11.20 -35.26
C GLU A 458 1.45 -10.94 -35.61
N ARG A 459 1.13 -9.77 -36.20
CA ARG A 459 -0.21 -9.39 -36.61
C ARG A 459 -0.45 -9.73 -38.09
N GLU A 460 -1.44 -10.57 -38.34
CA GLU A 460 -1.86 -10.94 -39.70
C GLU A 460 -2.41 -9.70 -40.43
N GLY A 461 -1.92 -9.44 -41.66
CA GLY A 461 -2.38 -8.30 -42.48
C GLY A 461 -1.80 -6.92 -42.14
N VAL A 462 -0.77 -6.84 -41.27
CA VAL A 462 -0.05 -5.58 -40.97
C VAL A 462 1.31 -5.58 -41.68
N GLU A 463 1.52 -4.59 -42.54
CA GLU A 463 2.80 -4.42 -43.22
C GLU A 463 3.87 -3.82 -42.31
N LEU A 464 5.14 -4.20 -42.50
CA LEU A 464 6.22 -3.85 -41.56
C LEU A 464 6.62 -2.36 -41.55
N TRP A 465 6.18 -1.61 -42.57
CA TRP A 465 6.34 -0.16 -42.64
C TRP A 465 5.25 0.60 -41.88
N GLU A 466 4.13 -0.05 -41.55
CA GLU A 466 3.02 0.58 -40.84
C GLU A 466 3.40 0.87 -39.39
N ASP A 467 3.02 2.06 -38.93
CA ASP A 467 3.15 2.49 -37.55
C ASP A 467 1.77 2.63 -36.90
N ARG A 468 1.22 1.48 -36.50
CA ARG A 468 -0.05 1.40 -35.77
C ARG A 468 0.21 1.47 -34.27
N ALA A 469 0.01 2.65 -33.70
CA ALA A 469 0.21 2.93 -32.28
C ALA A 469 -0.80 2.20 -31.41
N VAL A 470 -0.39 1.72 -30.24
CA VAL A 470 -1.35 1.42 -29.16
C VAL A 470 -1.37 2.62 -28.22
N VAL A 471 -2.49 3.33 -28.19
CA VAL A 471 -2.65 4.59 -27.45
C VAL A 471 -3.60 4.39 -26.27
N SER A 472 -3.26 5.00 -25.13
CA SER A 472 -4.18 5.17 -24.00
C SER A 472 -5.11 6.34 -24.28
N VAL A 473 -6.39 6.19 -23.98
CA VAL A 473 -7.42 7.19 -24.27
C VAL A 473 -8.06 7.75 -23.00
N GLY A 474 -8.37 9.04 -23.00
CA GLY A 474 -9.03 9.70 -21.89
C GLY A 474 -9.55 11.10 -22.23
N ARG A 475 -9.92 11.83 -21.19
CA ARG A 475 -10.40 13.21 -21.24
C ARG A 475 -9.58 14.08 -20.27
N THR A 476 -9.34 15.32 -20.65
CA THR A 476 -8.69 16.34 -19.81
C THR A 476 -9.73 17.27 -19.18
N ALA A 477 -9.30 18.10 -18.22
CA ALA A 477 -10.18 19.04 -17.53
C ALA A 477 -10.84 20.08 -18.47
N GLU A 478 -10.20 20.41 -19.59
CA GLU A 478 -10.68 21.42 -20.55
C GLU A 478 -11.51 20.82 -21.70
N ALA A 479 -12.15 19.67 -21.47
CA ALA A 479 -13.00 18.98 -22.45
C ALA A 479 -12.28 18.51 -23.74
N TRP A 480 -10.95 18.33 -23.68
CA TRP A 480 -10.23 17.63 -24.74
C TRP A 480 -10.27 16.12 -24.51
N ALA A 481 -10.61 15.36 -25.55
CA ALA A 481 -10.29 13.95 -25.60
C ALA A 481 -8.83 13.79 -26.02
N PHE A 482 -8.09 12.87 -25.38
CA PHE A 482 -6.71 12.60 -25.74
C PHE A 482 -6.49 11.13 -26.10
N ALA A 483 -5.53 10.87 -26.99
CA ALA A 483 -4.93 9.57 -27.24
C ALA A 483 -3.42 9.71 -27.08
N PHE A 484 -2.80 8.91 -26.21
CA PHE A 484 -1.41 9.04 -25.82
C PHE A 484 -0.65 7.71 -25.90
N ASP A 485 0.52 7.72 -26.53
CA ASP A 485 1.49 6.63 -26.52
C ASP A 485 2.82 7.13 -25.93
N GLY A 486 3.18 6.58 -24.77
CA GLY A 486 4.40 6.92 -24.05
C GLY A 486 5.59 5.99 -24.31
N ASN A 487 5.44 5.02 -25.20
CA ASN A 487 6.45 4.04 -25.57
C ASN A 487 6.76 4.15 -27.07
N SER A 488 6.87 5.38 -27.59
CA SER A 488 7.20 5.58 -29.00
C SER A 488 8.65 5.14 -29.26
N HIS A 489 8.82 3.92 -29.76
CA HIS A 489 10.10 3.38 -30.19
C HIS A 489 10.41 3.72 -31.66
N ARG A 490 9.44 4.30 -32.38
CA ARG A 490 9.58 4.77 -33.77
C ARG A 490 10.07 6.21 -33.78
N ARG A 491 10.86 6.55 -34.80
CA ARG A 491 11.30 7.92 -35.06
C ARG A 491 10.47 8.52 -36.18
N LEU A 492 10.23 9.83 -36.10
CA LEU A 492 9.69 10.59 -37.22
C LEU A 492 10.59 10.41 -38.44
N ASP A 493 10.01 10.09 -39.59
CA ASP A 493 10.69 10.02 -40.89
C ASP A 493 9.87 10.79 -41.96
N GLU A 494 10.34 10.81 -43.21
CA GLU A 494 9.68 11.53 -44.31
C GLU A 494 8.34 10.92 -44.74
N ARG A 495 7.99 9.74 -44.23
CA ARG A 495 6.71 9.06 -44.47
C ARG A 495 5.70 9.36 -43.37
N PHE A 496 6.06 10.16 -42.38
CA PHE A 496 5.12 10.59 -41.34
C PHE A 496 3.89 11.26 -41.96
N LEU A 497 2.72 10.78 -41.54
CA LEU A 497 1.41 11.28 -41.90
C LEU A 497 0.71 11.68 -40.60
N SER A 498 0.53 12.98 -40.40
CA SER A 498 -0.16 13.46 -39.19
C SER A 498 -1.61 12.97 -39.15
N PRO A 499 -2.08 12.41 -38.03
CA PRO A 499 -3.49 12.11 -37.84
C PRO A 499 -4.34 13.35 -37.57
N ALA A 500 -3.76 14.56 -37.45
CA ALA A 500 -4.50 15.78 -37.10
C ALA A 500 -5.69 16.04 -38.04
N PRO A 501 -5.55 15.98 -39.38
CA PRO A 501 -6.68 16.18 -40.29
C PRO A 501 -7.81 15.17 -40.04
N ALA A 502 -7.50 13.88 -39.95
CA ALA A 502 -8.50 12.83 -39.69
C ALA A 502 -9.19 12.99 -38.32
N ALA A 503 -8.44 13.39 -37.29
CA ALA A 503 -8.93 13.64 -35.94
C ALA A 503 -9.84 14.88 -35.86
N SER A 504 -9.60 15.89 -36.71
CA SER A 504 -10.26 17.19 -36.68
C SER A 504 -11.63 17.27 -37.39
N SER A 505 -12.23 16.13 -37.77
CA SER A 505 -13.50 16.13 -38.51
C SER A 505 -14.70 16.72 -37.74
N SER A 506 -14.59 16.88 -36.42
CA SER A 506 -15.67 17.39 -35.55
C SER A 506 -15.27 18.55 -34.64
N GLY A 507 -14.07 19.09 -34.82
CA GLY A 507 -13.51 20.16 -33.99
C GLY A 507 -12.02 20.36 -34.31
N ARG A 508 -11.32 21.05 -33.42
CA ARG A 508 -9.88 21.24 -33.52
C ARG A 508 -9.14 20.00 -33.00
N ALA A 509 -8.07 19.62 -33.68
CA ALA A 509 -7.19 18.54 -33.24
C ALA A 509 -5.74 19.02 -33.20
N VAL A 510 -5.01 18.59 -32.17
CA VAL A 510 -3.59 18.88 -31.97
C VAL A 510 -2.83 17.57 -31.88
N VAL A 511 -1.73 17.43 -32.62
CA VAL A 511 -0.86 16.26 -32.58
C VAL A 511 0.54 16.68 -32.18
N VAL A 512 1.10 15.95 -31.22
CA VAL A 512 2.50 16.06 -30.82
C VAL A 512 3.20 14.72 -31.01
N TRP A 513 4.43 14.77 -31.51
CA TRP A 513 5.34 13.62 -31.51
C TRP A 513 6.73 14.08 -31.09
N ARG A 514 7.28 13.43 -30.07
CA ARG A 514 8.64 13.61 -29.57
C ARG A 514 9.43 12.30 -29.69
N ASP A 515 10.50 12.33 -30.48
CA ASP A 515 11.35 11.17 -30.76
C ASP A 515 12.09 10.66 -29.51
N PRO A 516 12.52 9.38 -29.51
CA PRO A 516 13.25 8.84 -28.40
C PRO A 516 14.66 9.42 -28.21
N GLY A 517 15.07 9.67 -26.95
CA GLY A 517 16.33 10.34 -26.62
C GLY A 517 17.59 9.48 -26.77
N ARG A 518 17.47 8.14 -26.72
CA ARG A 518 18.64 7.23 -26.80
C ARG A 518 18.97 6.75 -28.23
N SER A 519 20.01 7.34 -28.84
CA SER A 519 21.22 6.66 -29.34
C SER A 519 22.02 7.51 -30.36
N SER A 520 23.35 7.51 -30.20
CA SER A 520 24.40 8.01 -31.11
C SER A 520 24.23 9.46 -31.62
N PRO A 521 24.91 10.46 -31.00
CA PRO A 521 24.85 11.88 -31.41
C PRO A 521 25.26 12.19 -32.86
N ARG A 522 25.72 11.19 -33.64
CA ARG A 522 26.42 11.40 -34.91
C ARG A 522 25.60 11.09 -36.16
N GLN A 523 24.38 10.55 -36.07
CA GLN A 523 23.65 10.15 -37.28
C GLN A 523 22.26 10.76 -37.45
N HIS A 524 21.43 10.92 -36.41
CA HIS A 524 20.10 11.55 -36.55
C HIS A 524 19.65 12.25 -35.24
N PRO A 525 19.58 13.60 -35.18
CA PRO A 525 19.08 14.30 -33.99
C PRO A 525 17.61 13.94 -33.70
N PRO A 526 17.17 13.96 -32.44
CA PRO A 526 15.77 13.72 -32.10
C PRO A 526 14.87 14.78 -32.74
N ALA A 527 13.73 14.36 -33.26
CA ALA A 527 12.73 15.23 -33.83
C ALA A 527 11.61 15.57 -32.84
N PHE A 528 11.09 16.79 -32.92
CA PHE A 528 9.83 17.19 -32.31
C PHE A 528 8.88 17.68 -33.40
N HIS A 529 7.63 17.21 -33.40
CA HIS A 529 6.61 17.61 -34.34
C HIS A 529 5.36 18.11 -33.60
N LEU A 530 4.79 19.21 -34.10
CA LEU A 530 3.46 19.72 -33.75
C LEU A 530 2.65 19.92 -35.03
N SER A 531 1.41 19.44 -35.07
CA SER A 531 0.43 19.83 -36.11
C SER A 531 -0.92 20.13 -35.49
N VAL A 532 -1.60 21.14 -36.04
CA VAL A 532 -2.92 21.57 -35.62
C VAL A 532 -3.83 21.60 -36.85
N ALA A 533 -4.97 20.95 -36.73
CA ALA A 533 -5.97 20.86 -37.78
C ALA A 533 -7.36 21.20 -37.25
N GLU A 534 -8.23 21.69 -38.12
CA GLU A 534 -9.62 21.97 -37.81
C GLU A 534 -10.49 21.65 -39.03
N GLN A 535 -11.63 20.98 -38.80
CA GLN A 535 -12.58 20.60 -39.86
C GLN A 535 -11.97 19.78 -41.02
N GLY A 536 -10.95 18.96 -40.72
CA GLY A 536 -10.29 18.11 -41.72
C GLY A 536 -9.11 18.75 -42.43
N GLU A 537 -8.80 20.02 -42.17
CA GLU A 537 -7.72 20.76 -42.84
C GLU A 537 -6.61 21.15 -41.85
N GLU A 538 -5.34 21.02 -42.25
CA GLU A 538 -4.20 21.45 -41.44
C GLU A 538 -4.11 22.98 -41.41
N LEU A 539 -4.19 23.57 -40.22
CA LEU A 539 -4.08 25.02 -40.02
C LEU A 539 -2.61 25.45 -40.02
N TYR A 540 -1.78 24.71 -39.27
CA TYR A 540 -0.34 24.92 -39.18
C TYR A 540 0.35 23.68 -38.60
N ALA A 541 1.61 23.50 -38.97
CA ALA A 541 2.46 22.48 -38.38
C ALA A 541 3.93 22.92 -38.39
N PHE A 542 4.72 22.33 -37.51
CA PHE A 542 6.17 22.41 -37.60
C PHE A 542 6.84 21.12 -37.15
N THR A 543 8.04 20.88 -37.69
CA THR A 543 8.93 19.80 -37.25
C THR A 543 10.32 20.38 -37.02
N VAL A 544 10.87 20.17 -35.83
CA VAL A 544 12.22 20.56 -35.44
C VAL A 544 13.10 19.33 -35.40
N ARG A 545 14.25 19.36 -36.09
CA ARG A 545 15.28 18.31 -36.08
C ARG A 545 16.65 18.95 -35.90
N GLY A 546 17.18 18.94 -34.67
CA GLY A 546 18.39 19.67 -34.35
C GLY A 546 18.21 21.17 -34.62
N THR A 547 18.90 21.72 -35.62
CA THR A 547 18.78 23.13 -36.03
C THR A 547 17.85 23.36 -37.22
N GLU A 548 17.35 22.28 -37.84
CA GLU A 548 16.42 22.37 -38.97
C GLU A 548 14.99 22.53 -38.47
N ILE A 549 14.29 23.53 -39.01
CA ILE A 549 12.86 23.80 -38.71
C ILE A 549 12.09 23.78 -40.02
N GLN A 550 11.19 22.82 -40.15
CA GLN A 550 10.21 22.75 -41.22
C GLN A 550 8.88 23.30 -40.70
N ARG A 551 8.19 24.15 -41.47
CA ARG A 551 6.94 24.82 -41.06
C ARG A 551 5.92 24.87 -42.19
N SER A 552 4.65 24.76 -41.84
CA SER A 552 3.47 24.96 -42.70
C SER A 552 2.45 25.83 -41.98
N GLY A 553 1.67 26.59 -42.75
CA GLY A 553 0.58 27.42 -42.21
C GLY A 553 1.02 28.64 -41.39
N ALA A 554 0.05 29.28 -40.72
CA ALA A 554 0.26 30.47 -39.89
C ALA A 554 0.39 30.08 -38.41
N ILE A 555 1.62 29.84 -37.95
CA ILE A 555 1.90 29.45 -36.56
C ILE A 555 1.73 30.66 -35.63
N PRO A 556 0.98 30.54 -34.51
CA PRO A 556 0.86 31.60 -33.50
C PRO A 556 2.23 32.01 -32.93
N GLU A 557 2.40 33.30 -32.61
CA GLU A 557 3.68 33.86 -32.16
C GLU A 557 4.24 33.20 -30.88
N ALA A 558 3.35 32.76 -30.00
CA ALA A 558 3.69 32.06 -28.77
C ALA A 558 4.14 30.61 -29.00
N LEU A 559 3.79 30.02 -30.15
CA LEU A 559 4.18 28.68 -30.58
C LEU A 559 5.27 28.70 -31.66
N ASP A 560 5.92 29.84 -31.90
CA ASP A 560 6.96 29.97 -32.91
C ASP A 560 8.19 29.10 -32.56
N PRO A 561 8.51 28.07 -33.37
CA PRO A 561 9.63 27.17 -33.09
C PRO A 561 10.98 27.90 -32.99
N ALA A 562 11.16 29.03 -33.67
CA ALA A 562 12.41 29.81 -33.56
C ALA A 562 12.60 30.49 -32.20
N ARG A 563 11.50 30.75 -31.47
CA ARG A 563 11.54 31.32 -30.10
C ARG A 563 11.66 30.24 -29.03
N LEU A 564 11.04 29.09 -29.29
CA LEU A 564 10.95 27.97 -28.35
C LEU A 564 12.22 27.12 -28.34
N PHE A 565 12.80 26.84 -29.51
CA PHE A 565 14.00 26.03 -29.68
C PHE A 565 15.22 26.91 -29.95
N ARG A 566 15.89 27.34 -28.88
CA ARG A 566 17.10 28.17 -28.98
C ARG A 566 18.34 27.28 -29.04
N PRO A 567 19.32 27.57 -29.92
CA PRO A 567 20.53 26.76 -30.03
C PRO A 567 21.38 26.72 -28.75
N GLU A 568 21.24 27.71 -27.86
CA GLU A 568 21.99 27.79 -26.61
C GLU A 568 21.39 26.96 -25.46
N ASP A 569 20.12 26.60 -25.57
CA ASP A 569 19.39 25.90 -24.52
C ASP A 569 19.54 24.38 -24.64
N SER A 570 19.40 23.67 -23.53
CA SER A 570 19.40 22.20 -23.55
C SER A 570 18.09 21.68 -24.17
N GLU A 571 18.12 20.47 -24.77
CA GLU A 571 16.92 19.85 -25.34
C GLU A 571 15.76 19.75 -24.32
N PRO A 572 15.99 19.35 -23.04
CA PRO A 572 14.94 19.35 -22.02
C PRO A 572 14.34 20.73 -21.71
N ASP A 573 15.15 21.80 -21.72
CA ASP A 573 14.66 23.16 -21.45
C ASP A 573 13.78 23.68 -22.59
N CYS A 574 14.17 23.37 -23.84
CA CYS A 574 13.34 23.66 -25.02
C CYS A 574 12.01 22.89 -24.97
N GLU A 575 12.07 21.60 -24.61
CA GLU A 575 10.89 20.75 -24.47
C GLU A 575 9.94 21.29 -23.38
N LEU A 576 10.46 21.63 -22.20
CA LEU A 576 9.66 22.20 -21.11
C LEU A 576 8.95 23.49 -21.55
N ARG A 577 9.69 24.42 -22.15
CA ARG A 577 9.14 25.71 -22.61
C ARG A 577 8.03 25.52 -23.64
N LEU A 578 8.19 24.57 -24.56
CA LEU A 578 7.15 24.27 -25.55
C LEU A 578 5.91 23.68 -24.88
N LEU A 579 6.06 22.74 -23.96
CA LEU A 579 4.93 22.13 -23.25
C LEU A 579 4.16 23.15 -22.40
N GLU A 580 4.86 24.12 -21.78
CA GLU A 580 4.25 25.26 -21.08
C GLU A 580 3.50 26.20 -22.03
N ALA A 581 4.08 26.50 -23.19
CA ALA A 581 3.44 27.32 -24.22
C ALA A 581 2.19 26.63 -24.79
N MET A 582 2.24 25.32 -25.01
CA MET A 582 1.09 24.52 -25.45
C MET A 582 -0.04 24.51 -24.42
N HIS A 583 0.28 24.40 -23.13
CA HIS A 583 -0.73 24.52 -22.09
C HIS A 583 -1.35 25.92 -22.08
N THR A 584 -0.53 26.97 -22.17
CA THR A 584 -0.99 28.37 -22.08
C THR A 584 -1.82 28.79 -23.28
N GLU A 585 -1.40 28.44 -24.50
CA GLU A 585 -2.04 28.90 -25.74
C GLU A 585 -3.20 28.02 -26.20
N LEU A 586 -3.14 26.72 -25.92
CA LEU A 586 -4.11 25.74 -26.42
C LEU A 586 -4.90 25.03 -25.30
N GLY A 587 -4.62 25.30 -24.02
CA GLY A 587 -5.34 24.68 -22.91
C GLY A 587 -5.03 23.19 -22.73
N LEU A 588 -3.93 22.71 -23.30
CA LEU A 588 -3.64 21.28 -23.33
C LEU A 588 -3.09 20.80 -21.99
N SER A 589 -3.55 19.63 -21.55
CA SER A 589 -3.04 18.96 -20.36
C SER A 589 -3.12 17.44 -20.51
N LEU A 590 -2.48 16.72 -19.59
CA LEU A 590 -2.58 15.26 -19.49
C LEU A 590 -2.61 14.81 -18.03
N PRO A 591 -3.45 13.84 -17.66
CA PRO A 591 -3.57 13.34 -16.28
C PRO A 591 -2.38 12.44 -15.92
N ARG A 592 -1.38 13.01 -15.24
CA ARG A 592 -0.17 12.31 -14.78
C ARG A 592 -0.50 11.03 -14.01
N PHE A 593 -1.40 11.12 -13.05
CA PHE A 593 -1.78 10.02 -12.17
C PHE A 593 -2.40 8.88 -12.96
N ALA A 594 -3.40 9.18 -13.80
CA ALA A 594 -4.06 8.17 -14.63
C ALA A 594 -3.07 7.45 -15.57
N MET A 595 -2.07 8.16 -16.08
CA MET A 595 -1.08 7.62 -17.01
C MET A 595 0.06 6.83 -16.36
N THR A 596 0.37 7.13 -15.10
CA THR A 596 1.55 6.55 -14.41
C THR A 596 1.19 5.50 -13.35
N GLN A 597 0.07 5.68 -12.66
CA GLN A 597 -0.39 4.81 -11.56
C GLN A 597 -1.82 4.28 -11.77
N GLY A 598 -2.62 4.96 -12.59
CA GLY A 598 -3.99 4.57 -12.89
C GLY A 598 -4.14 3.52 -13.99
N ARG A 599 -5.38 3.38 -14.47
CA ARG A 599 -5.75 2.48 -15.57
C ARG A 599 -6.59 3.24 -16.59
N LEU A 600 -6.18 3.18 -17.85
CA LEU A 600 -6.91 3.77 -18.98
C LEU A 600 -7.22 2.69 -20.01
N SER A 601 -8.32 2.87 -20.74
CA SER A 601 -8.60 2.07 -21.93
C SER A 601 -7.63 2.42 -23.04
N THR A 602 -7.41 1.46 -23.93
CA THR A 602 -6.49 1.61 -25.07
C THR A 602 -7.14 1.14 -26.36
N PHE A 603 -6.61 1.59 -27.49
CA PHE A 603 -6.97 1.07 -28.82
C PHE A 603 -5.78 1.20 -29.78
N THR A 604 -5.82 0.49 -30.91
CA THR A 604 -4.82 0.58 -31.97
C THR A 604 -5.20 1.66 -32.99
N THR A 605 -4.29 2.57 -33.32
CA THR A 605 -4.51 3.61 -34.33
C THR A 605 -4.31 3.08 -35.76
N ARG A 606 -4.82 3.81 -36.76
CA ARG A 606 -4.34 3.70 -38.15
C ARG A 606 -2.84 3.98 -38.21
N SER A 607 -2.21 3.61 -39.32
CA SER A 607 -0.78 3.90 -39.52
C SER A 607 -0.51 5.41 -39.53
N TRP A 608 0.45 5.85 -38.72
CA TRP A 608 0.98 7.23 -38.74
C TRP A 608 2.05 7.41 -39.81
N THR A 609 2.36 6.36 -40.56
CA THR A 609 3.25 6.39 -41.73
C THR A 609 2.46 6.06 -42.99
N ARG A 610 2.79 6.71 -44.10
CA ARG A 610 2.27 6.36 -45.43
C ARG A 610 3.02 5.18 -46.04
N ALA A 611 2.38 4.51 -46.98
CA ALA A 611 3.02 3.47 -47.80
C ALA A 611 4.24 4.05 -48.57
N PRO A 612 5.33 3.26 -48.73
CA PRO A 612 6.44 3.61 -49.60
C PRO A 612 5.95 3.83 -51.04
N ARG A 613 6.42 4.89 -51.69
CA ARG A 613 6.13 5.15 -53.11
C ARG A 613 7.06 4.35 -54.00
N ALA A 614 6.69 4.18 -55.28
CA ALA A 614 7.57 3.54 -56.26
C ALA A 614 8.93 4.28 -56.32
N GLY A 615 10.01 3.57 -55.98
CA GLY A 615 11.37 4.10 -55.91
C GLY A 615 11.89 4.42 -54.51
N GLU A 616 11.04 4.39 -53.47
CA GLU A 616 11.46 4.52 -52.07
C GLU A 616 11.82 3.15 -51.48
N GLY A 617 13.06 2.99 -51.00
CA GLY A 617 13.50 1.77 -50.31
C GLY A 617 13.09 1.77 -48.83
N PHE A 618 12.58 0.64 -48.32
CA PHE A 618 12.43 0.42 -46.88
C PHE A 618 13.10 -0.89 -46.47
N ALA A 619 13.68 -0.92 -45.28
CA ALA A 619 14.31 -2.10 -44.71
C ALA A 619 13.95 -2.24 -43.24
N TYR A 620 13.81 -3.48 -42.76
CA TYR A 620 13.59 -3.82 -41.36
C TYR A 620 14.54 -4.94 -40.95
N ALA A 621 14.95 -4.95 -39.68
CA ALA A 621 15.74 -6.02 -39.08
C ALA A 621 14.97 -6.58 -37.88
N VAL A 622 14.81 -7.91 -37.82
CA VAL A 622 14.17 -8.61 -36.71
C VAL A 622 15.22 -9.48 -36.02
N PHE A 623 15.36 -9.33 -34.70
CA PHE A 623 16.24 -10.18 -33.90
C PHE A 623 15.38 -11.20 -33.15
N VAL A 624 15.42 -12.46 -33.60
CA VAL A 624 14.69 -13.56 -32.94
C VAL A 624 15.62 -14.23 -31.93
N ARG A 625 15.30 -14.11 -30.64
CA ARG A 625 16.05 -14.77 -29.56
C ARG A 625 15.53 -16.20 -29.42
N ARG A 626 16.18 -17.18 -30.06
CA ARG A 626 15.91 -18.60 -29.78
C ARG A 626 16.50 -18.95 -28.41
N ARG A 627 15.66 -19.30 -27.43
CA ARG A 627 16.12 -20.01 -26.24
C ARG A 627 16.44 -21.47 -26.66
N PRO A 628 17.61 -22.03 -26.30
CA PRO A 628 17.91 -23.43 -26.53
C PRO A 628 17.02 -24.36 -25.70
#